data_AF-A0A931IKZ2-F1
#
_entry.id   AF-A0A931IKZ2-F1
#
_cell.length_a   1.000
_cell.length_b   1.000
_cell.length_c   1.000
_cell.angle_alpha   90.00
_cell.angle_beta   90.00
_cell.angle_gamma   90.00
#
_symmetry.space_group_name_H-M   'P 1'
#
loop_
_entity.id
_entity.type
_entity.pdbx_description
1 polymer ?
#
loop_
_entity_poly.entity_id
_entity_poly.type
_entity_poly.pdbx_seq_one_letter_code
_entity_poly.pdbx_strand_id
1 'polypeptide(L)' 'MAPHGLIDLFDLVIRRSEHFTDIEYFYKRFHSKRWLETWPKLTLIEGEL' A
#
# COMPACT_ATOMS: atom_id res chain seq x y z
N MET A 1 3.45 15.60 -7.20
CA MET A 1 2.28 15.23 -8.02
C MET A 1 2.02 13.73 -7.85
N ALA A 2 0.76 13.29 -7.87
CA ALA A 2 0.37 11.90 -7.58
C ALA A 2 0.62 10.98 -8.79
N PRO A 3 1.64 10.09 -8.78
CA PRO A 3 2.05 9.32 -9.96
C PRO A 3 0.97 8.38 -10.49
N HIS A 4 0.14 7.85 -9.59
CA HIS A 4 -1.00 6.99 -9.89
C HIS A 4 -2.34 7.76 -9.94
N GLY A 5 -2.28 9.09 -9.95
CA GLY A 5 -3.46 9.94 -9.76
C GLY A 5 -3.98 9.89 -8.32
N LEU A 6 -5.20 10.40 -8.12
CA LEU A 6 -5.86 10.39 -6.80
C LEU A 6 -6.68 9.12 -6.54
N ILE A 7 -6.73 8.20 -7.51
CA ILE A 7 -7.57 7.01 -7.44
C ILE A 7 -7.21 6.17 -6.21
N ASP A 8 -5.92 5.97 -5.95
CA ASP A 8 -5.48 5.15 -4.82
C ASP A 8 -5.91 5.75 -3.46
N LEU A 9 -5.98 7.08 -3.40
CA LEU A 9 -6.43 7.80 -2.20
C LEU A 9 -7.94 7.67 -2.00
N PHE A 10 -8.73 7.77 -3.08
CA PHE A 10 -10.19 7.67 -3.01
C PHE A 10 -10.68 6.25 -2.77
N ASP A 11 -10.01 5.27 -3.40
CA ASP A 11 -10.32 3.85 -3.24
C ASP A 11 -9.72 3.27 -1.96
N LEU A 12 -8.99 4.09 -1.19
CA LEU A 12 -8.37 3.71 0.07
C LEU A 12 -7.46 2.49 -0.07
N VAL A 13 -6.66 2.45 -1.14
CA VAL A 13 -5.76 1.34 -1.42
C VAL A 13 -4.32 1.68 -1.08
N ILE A 14 -3.61 0.69 -0.56
CA ILE A 14 -2.18 0.71 -0.38
C ILE A 14 -1.59 -0.17 -1.46
N ARG A 15 -0.57 0.34 -2.16
CA ARG A 15 0.16 -0.40 -3.18
C ARG A 15 1.66 -0.19 -2.98
N ARG A 16 2.45 -1.26 -3.14
CA ARG A 16 3.90 -1.12 -3.29
C ARG A 16 4.20 -0.54 -4.67
N SER A 17 4.98 0.54 -4.73
CA SER A 17 5.46 1.08 -6.01
C SER A 17 6.35 0.05 -6.71
N GLU A 18 6.20 -0.09 -8.03
CA GLU A 18 7.00 -0.99 -8.87
C GLU A 18 8.50 -0.68 -8.78
N HIS A 19 8.87 0.59 -8.57
CA HIS A 19 10.25 1.02 -8.40
C HIS A 19 10.83 0.71 -7.01
N PHE A 20 10.01 0.30 -6.05
CA PHE A 20 10.45 -0.05 -4.71
C PHE A 20 10.73 -1.55 -4.61
N THR A 21 11.99 -1.94 -4.74
CA THR A 21 12.41 -3.33 -4.91
C THR A 21 12.48 -4.15 -3.62
N ASP A 22 12.58 -3.52 -2.45
CA ASP A 22 12.67 -4.22 -1.16
C ASP A 22 11.28 -4.63 -0.64
N ILE A 23 10.80 -5.75 -1.18
CA ILE A 23 9.46 -6.28 -0.86
C ILE A 23 9.33 -6.61 0.63
N GLU A 24 10.35 -7.23 1.23
CA GLU A 24 10.31 -7.63 2.63
C GLU A 24 10.23 -6.41 3.56
N TYR A 25 11.01 -5.35 3.27
CA TYR A 25 10.93 -4.11 4.03
C TYR A 25 9.54 -3.49 3.95
N PHE A 26 8.92 -3.47 2.76
CA PHE A 26 7.58 -2.92 2.58
C PHE A 26 6.57 -3.64 3.49
N TYR A 27 6.51 -4.97 3.43
CA TYR A 27 5.56 -5.75 4.24
C TYR A 27 5.86 -5.64 5.74
N LYS A 28 7.14 -5.69 6.14
CA LYS A 28 7.54 -5.47 7.55
C LYS A 28 7.03 -4.14 8.08
N ARG A 29 7.19 -3.07 7.29
CA ARG A 29 6.70 -1.74 7.67
C ARG A 29 5.18 -1.68 7.68
N PHE A 30 4.52 -2.21 6.66
CA PHE A 30 3.05 -2.26 6.58
C PHE A 30 2.45 -2.93 7.82
N HIS A 31 2.94 -4.12 8.19
CA HIS A 31 2.47 -4.83 9.38
C HIS A 31 2.76 -4.07 10.68
N SER A 32 3.93 -3.44 10.82
CA SER A 32 4.26 -2.65 12.01
C SER A 32 3.31 -1.47 12.25
N LYS A 33 2.72 -0.95 11.18
CA LYS A 33 1.80 0.18 11.21
C LYS A 33 0.36 -0.21 11.54
N ARG A 34 0.00 -1.50 11.39
CA ARG A 34 -1.35 -2.03 11.67
C ARG A 34 -2.45 -1.20 11.01
N TRP A 35 -2.21 -0.83 9.75
CA TRP A 35 -3.10 0.09 9.04
C TRP A 35 -4.49 -0.49 8.81
N LEU A 36 -4.61 -1.78 8.52
CA LEU A 36 -5.91 -2.42 8.32
C LEU A 36 -6.73 -2.52 9.61
N GLU A 37 -6.07 -2.61 10.77
CA GLU A 37 -6.76 -2.58 12.07
C GLU A 37 -7.28 -1.17 12.39
N THR A 38 -6.49 -0.14 12.05
CA THR A 38 -6.83 1.26 12.33
C THR A 38 -7.85 1.80 11.33
N TRP A 39 -7.77 1.35 10.07
CA TRP A 39 -8.57 1.81 8.95
C TRP A 39 -9.24 0.61 8.26
N PRO A 40 -10.43 0.20 8.73
CA PRO A 40 -11.06 -1.04 8.27
C PRO A 40 -11.46 -1.06 6.79
N LYS A 41 -11.56 0.11 6.15
CA LYS A 41 -11.89 0.25 4.72
C LYS A 41 -10.65 0.24 3.82
N LEU A 42 -9.47 0.30 4.42
CA LEU A 42 -8.22 0.32 3.68
C LEU A 42 -7.96 -1.08 3.10
N THR A 43 -7.44 -1.14 1.88
CA THR A 43 -7.14 -2.41 1.21
C THR A 43 -5.69 -2.42 0.75
N LEU A 44 -4.97 -3.54 0.96
CA LEU A 44 -3.64 -3.72 0.38
C LEU A 44 -3.77 -4.41 -0.98
N ILE A 45 -3.23 -3.79 -2.03
CA ILE A 45 -3.06 -4.41 -3.34
C ILE A 45 -1.70 -5.08 -3.36
N GLU A 46 -1.70 -6.40 -3.39
CA GLU A 46 -0.50 -7.21 -3.69
C GLU A 46 -0.22 -7.08 -5.19
N GLY A 47 1.01 -6.67 -5.56
CA GLY A 47 1.40 -6.61 -6.97
C GLY A 47 1.56 -8.00 -7.57
N GLU A 48 1.30 -8.16 -8.88
CA GLU A 48 1.64 -9.39 -9.60
C GLU A 48 3.16 -9.65 -9.49
N LEU A 49 3.52 -10.93 -9.26
CA LEU A 49 4.88 -11.43 -9.09
C LEU A 49 5.75 -11.24 -10.34
#